data_AF-A0A7V7DV10-F1
#
_entry.id   AF-A0A7V7DV10-F1
#
_cell.length_a   1.000
_cell.length_b   1.000
_cell.length_c   1.000
_cell.angle_alpha   90.00
_cell.angle_beta   90.00
_cell.angle_gamma   90.00
#
_symmetry.space_group_name_H-M   'P 1'
#
loop_
_entity.id
_entity.type
_entity.pdbx_description
1 polymer ?
#
loop_
_entity_poly.entity_id
_entity_poly.type
_entity_poly.pdbx_seq_one_letter_code
_entity_poly.pdbx_strand_id
1 'polypeptide(L)'
;MKKQRLVANLCVSFVIVLLINGVLTADEKKSQSKPEVEFEIRNIEGWSVYINKKDLAEHKEPMDEALDHLQNQLYQAVQVVPRPAVTKMQELVPIWVEYDKLGTAYHPQRKWLTDRGHKPPEGLDSMAGFCKAKSFCKNALHQPWVVLHELSHGYDYQFLGAGRRYSNKVIEAAYKRAARSGTYEKVLCRYSTGTKHYAITNKMEYFAENTEAYFGTNDFYPFVRAELREHDPHASRVLENLWGVDVEAETRKIDSLVKLIELQSYGAVFTDDSPSPSASGGAAYVPTARYKQRKVEGWTVYVSPQLDKWTALSRESLKLLRHKLHMVKRYVPEKALKDLQKVPIWLELENPKVPYMTYHASKEVLKSQHQNPDKFGAVEIGNVTNFMKWAFLQPFMTLNQLARAYHDRVLGHDNADIKAAYQQTIESGRYDLVLRFDGQYVRHPALADAKEYFAEMTETYYGVNNHYPFLQFELKQYDPNACDLLTKLWQGKAK
;
A
#
# COMPACT_ATOMS: atom_id res chain seq x y z
N MET A 1 -32.14 85.15 -23.64
CA MET A 1 -32.52 85.65 -24.99
C MET A 1 -31.26 85.87 -25.82
N LYS A 2 -31.20 85.30 -27.04
CA LYS A 2 -30.51 85.69 -28.30
C LYS A 2 -29.21 86.54 -28.21
N LYS A 3 -28.16 86.39 -29.02
CA LYS A 3 -27.65 85.48 -30.07
C LYS A 3 -26.37 86.18 -30.61
N GLN A 4 -25.32 85.41 -30.96
CA GLN A 4 -24.36 85.65 -32.09
C GLN A 4 -23.42 86.88 -32.01
N ARG A 5 -22.18 86.91 -32.54
CA ARG A 5 -21.54 86.28 -33.73
C ARG A 5 -19.99 86.47 -33.71
N LEU A 6 -19.28 85.65 -34.50
CA LEU A 6 -17.86 85.63 -34.96
C LEU A 6 -17.26 87.02 -35.34
N VAL A 7 -15.94 87.27 -35.50
CA VAL A 7 -14.93 86.70 -36.46
C VAL A 7 -13.48 87.09 -36.06
N ALA A 8 -12.53 86.26 -36.55
CA ALA A 8 -11.06 86.19 -36.57
C ALA A 8 -10.13 87.43 -36.67
N ASN A 9 -8.86 87.25 -36.25
CA ASN A 9 -7.60 87.39 -37.03
C ASN A 9 -6.39 87.08 -36.11
N LEU A 10 -5.58 86.04 -36.38
CA LEU A 10 -4.36 86.01 -37.20
C LEU A 10 -3.17 86.79 -36.59
N CYS A 11 -2.16 86.08 -36.08
CA CYS A 11 -0.77 86.56 -36.04
C CYS A 11 0.22 85.38 -35.91
N VAL A 12 1.03 85.24 -36.96
CA VAL A 12 2.18 84.32 -37.10
C VAL A 12 3.34 84.86 -36.26
N SER A 13 4.12 84.00 -35.60
CA SER A 13 5.52 84.31 -35.27
C SER A 13 6.40 83.07 -35.17
N PHE A 14 7.63 83.31 -35.62
CA PHE A 14 8.69 82.43 -36.08
C PHE A 14 9.21 81.37 -35.10
N VAL A 15 9.61 80.25 -35.72
CA VAL A 15 10.43 79.16 -35.17
C VAL A 15 11.87 79.64 -34.99
N ILE A 16 12.45 79.44 -33.81
CA ILE A 16 13.90 79.36 -33.59
C ILE A 16 14.18 78.04 -32.87
N VAL A 17 14.89 77.15 -33.55
CA VAL A 17 15.43 75.89 -33.01
C VAL A 17 16.82 76.18 -32.45
N LEU A 18 17.00 75.88 -31.16
CA LEU A 18 18.33 75.73 -30.55
C LEU A 18 18.28 74.51 -29.61
N LEU A 19 19.00 73.48 -30.04
CA LEU A 19 19.16 72.18 -29.40
C LEU A 19 19.92 72.32 -28.08
N ILE A 20 19.31 71.88 -26.98
CA ILE A 20 20.01 71.57 -25.72
C ILE A 20 19.63 70.15 -25.32
N ASN A 21 20.67 69.32 -25.14
CA ASN A 21 20.60 67.92 -24.73
C ASN A 21 19.89 67.77 -23.38
N GLY A 22 18.68 67.19 -23.40
CA GLY A 22 18.00 66.69 -22.21
C GLY A 22 18.18 65.17 -22.11
N VAL A 23 18.91 64.72 -21.10
CA VAL A 23 18.98 63.32 -20.68
C VAL A 23 17.58 62.88 -20.26
N LEU A 24 16.96 62.02 -21.07
CA LEU A 24 15.73 61.31 -20.71
C LEU A 24 16.12 60.16 -19.77
N THR A 25 15.79 60.30 -18.49
CA THR A 25 15.71 59.16 -17.57
C THR A 25 14.53 58.29 -18.01
N ALA A 26 14.83 57.12 -18.56
CA ALA A 26 13.86 56.08 -18.81
C ALA A 26 13.36 55.52 -17.47
N ASP A 27 12.07 55.68 -17.23
CA ASP A 27 11.34 55.06 -16.13
C ASP A 27 11.28 53.55 -16.39
N GLU A 28 12.18 52.78 -15.77
CA GLU A 28 12.12 51.31 -15.78
C GLU A 28 10.87 50.86 -15.00
N LYS A 29 9.78 50.64 -15.74
CA LYS A 29 8.69 49.79 -15.26
C LYS A 29 9.29 48.41 -14.96
N LYS A 30 9.56 48.15 -13.68
CA LYS A 30 9.77 46.79 -13.15
C LYS A 30 8.59 45.93 -13.56
N SER A 31 8.80 45.12 -14.59
CA SER A 31 7.98 43.96 -14.87
C SER A 31 8.01 43.09 -13.62
N GLN A 32 6.92 43.12 -12.84
CA GLN A 32 6.70 42.09 -11.82
C GLN A 32 6.58 40.78 -12.58
N SER A 33 7.67 40.01 -12.61
CA SER A 33 7.63 38.63 -13.06
C SER A 33 6.52 37.93 -12.28
N LYS A 34 5.58 37.33 -13.01
CA LYS A 34 4.55 36.48 -12.41
C LYS A 34 5.29 35.46 -11.52
N PRO A 35 4.97 35.34 -10.22
CA PRO A 35 5.71 34.45 -9.34
C PRO A 35 5.70 33.05 -9.95
N GLU A 36 6.89 32.50 -10.16
CA GLU A 36 7.05 31.16 -10.69
C GLU A 36 6.34 30.19 -9.74
N VAL A 37 5.39 29.41 -10.26
CA VAL A 37 4.61 28.48 -9.43
C VAL A 37 5.58 27.41 -8.92
N GLU A 38 5.99 27.49 -7.66
CA GLU A 38 7.03 26.66 -7.02
C GLU A 38 6.68 25.16 -7.00
N PHE A 39 5.39 24.84 -6.96
CA PHE A 39 4.87 23.48 -6.86
C PHE A 39 4.12 23.04 -8.11
N GLU A 40 4.37 21.82 -8.57
CA GLU A 40 3.47 21.10 -9.47
C GLU A 40 2.42 20.39 -8.63
N ILE A 41 1.14 20.50 -8.99
CA ILE A 41 0.04 19.83 -8.29
C ILE A 41 -0.41 18.64 -9.14
N ARG A 42 -0.33 17.44 -8.58
CA ARG A 42 -0.84 16.20 -9.20
C ARG A 42 -1.99 15.64 -8.39
N ASN A 43 -2.97 15.05 -9.08
CA ASN A 43 -3.92 14.16 -8.44
C ASN A 43 -3.30 12.75 -8.35
N ILE A 44 -3.04 12.26 -7.15
CA ILE A 44 -2.53 10.91 -6.92
C ILE A 44 -3.54 10.18 -6.04
N GLU A 45 -4.18 9.16 -6.60
CA GLU A 45 -5.21 8.36 -5.91
C GLU A 45 -6.36 9.20 -5.31
N GLY A 46 -6.64 10.38 -5.86
CA GLY A 46 -7.67 11.30 -5.38
C GLY A 46 -7.16 12.43 -4.47
N TRP A 47 -5.92 12.38 -4.00
CA TRP A 47 -5.32 13.47 -3.21
C TRP A 47 -4.65 14.51 -4.09
N SER A 48 -4.73 15.77 -3.67
CA SER A 48 -3.92 16.86 -4.21
C SER A 48 -2.50 16.79 -3.63
N VAL A 49 -1.52 16.44 -4.46
CA VAL A 49 -0.11 16.31 -4.09
C VAL A 49 0.68 17.47 -4.68
N TYR A 50 1.24 18.31 -3.81
CA TYR A 50 2.08 19.46 -4.11
C TYR A 50 3.54 19.03 -4.12
N ILE A 51 4.16 19.04 -5.30
CA ILE A 51 5.50 18.52 -5.55
C ILE A 51 6.41 19.69 -5.90
N ASN A 52 7.52 19.86 -5.18
CA ASN A 52 8.46 20.92 -5.48
C ASN A 52 9.08 20.72 -6.88
N LYS A 53 8.90 21.68 -7.79
CA LYS A 53 9.36 21.56 -9.18
C LYS A 53 10.88 21.51 -9.31
N LYS A 54 11.58 22.27 -8.47
CA LYS A 54 13.04 22.29 -8.46
C LYS A 54 13.57 20.92 -8.07
N ASP A 55 13.05 20.35 -6.99
CA ASP A 55 13.44 19.02 -6.52
C ASP A 55 13.15 17.94 -7.57
N LEU A 56 11.99 18.01 -8.24
CA LEU A 56 11.65 17.08 -9.31
C LEU A 56 12.60 17.18 -10.51
N ALA A 57 13.09 18.38 -10.83
CA ALA A 57 14.05 18.61 -11.91
C ALA A 57 15.48 18.19 -11.54
N GLU A 58 15.95 18.54 -10.34
CA GLU A 58 17.32 18.30 -9.88
C GLU A 58 17.54 16.88 -9.34
N HIS A 59 16.49 16.23 -8.84
CA HIS A 59 16.54 14.92 -8.18
C HIS A 59 15.52 13.94 -8.77
N LYS A 60 15.43 13.91 -10.10
CA LYS A 60 14.39 13.18 -10.85
C LYS A 60 14.19 11.73 -10.38
N GLU A 61 15.25 10.95 -10.31
CA GLU A 61 15.16 9.52 -9.98
C GLU A 61 14.62 9.26 -8.55
N PRO A 62 15.21 9.81 -7.46
CA PRO A 62 14.65 9.65 -6.12
C PRO A 62 13.24 10.21 -5.96
N MET A 63 12.92 11.32 -6.64
CA MET A 63 11.59 11.92 -6.59
C MET A 63 10.55 11.02 -7.29
N ASP A 64 10.87 10.49 -8.47
CA ASP A 64 10.00 9.55 -9.17
C ASP A 64 9.78 8.27 -8.33
N GLU A 65 10.83 7.72 -7.72
CA GLU A 65 10.72 6.53 -6.86
C GLU A 65 9.82 6.81 -5.64
N ALA A 66 10.01 7.97 -5.00
CA ALA A 66 9.21 8.36 -3.83
C ALA A 66 7.74 8.59 -4.19
N LEU A 67 7.46 9.28 -5.31
CA LEU A 67 6.10 9.53 -5.78
C LEU A 67 5.40 8.23 -6.20
N ASP A 68 6.13 7.32 -6.83
CA ASP A 68 5.59 6.00 -7.17
C ASP A 68 5.27 5.16 -5.93
N HIS A 69 6.16 5.18 -4.92
CA HIS A 69 5.87 4.50 -3.67
C HIS A 69 4.73 5.17 -2.88
N LEU A 70 4.65 6.50 -2.89
CA LEU A 70 3.55 7.26 -2.29
C LEU A 70 2.22 6.88 -2.95
N GLN A 71 2.18 6.79 -4.29
CA GLN A 71 0.99 6.31 -5.00
C GLN A 71 0.57 4.92 -4.53
N ASN A 72 1.53 4.00 -4.33
CA ASN A 72 1.23 2.66 -3.82
C ASN A 72 0.68 2.68 -2.38
N GLN A 73 1.22 3.54 -1.50
CA GLN A 73 0.73 3.69 -0.12
C GLN A 73 -0.64 4.37 -0.05
N LEU A 74 -0.92 5.35 -0.91
CA LEU A 74 -2.25 5.94 -1.02
C LEU A 74 -3.25 4.95 -1.59
N TYR A 75 -2.84 4.16 -2.59
CA TYR A 75 -3.69 3.12 -3.17
C TYR A 75 -4.11 2.10 -2.10
N GLN A 76 -3.19 1.54 -1.31
CA GLN A 76 -3.57 0.61 -0.24
C GLN A 76 -4.51 1.25 0.79
N ALA A 77 -4.30 2.53 1.16
CA ALA A 77 -5.22 3.25 2.05
C ALA A 77 -6.64 3.33 1.48
N VAL A 78 -6.78 3.61 0.17
CA VAL A 78 -8.08 3.59 -0.53
C VAL A 78 -8.76 2.22 -0.47
N GLN A 79 -7.98 1.13 -0.46
CA GLN A 79 -8.52 -0.23 -0.47
C GLN A 79 -9.01 -0.71 0.90
N VAL A 80 -8.44 -0.19 1.99
CA VAL A 80 -8.71 -0.72 3.35
C VAL A 80 -9.56 0.22 4.22
N VAL A 81 -9.48 1.53 4.00
CA VAL A 81 -10.23 2.52 4.79
C VAL A 81 -11.63 2.73 4.17
N PRO A 82 -12.72 2.86 4.96
CA PRO A 82 -14.06 3.11 4.44
C PRO A 82 -14.11 4.31 3.49
N ARG A 83 -14.80 4.14 2.35
CA ARG A 83 -14.84 5.15 1.27
C ARG A 83 -15.24 6.55 1.75
N PRO A 84 -16.24 6.74 2.65
CA PRO A 84 -16.57 8.07 3.17
C PRO A 84 -15.39 8.75 3.88
N ALA A 85 -14.62 8.00 4.67
CA ALA A 85 -13.44 8.53 5.35
C ALA A 85 -12.29 8.82 4.38
N VAL A 86 -12.06 7.96 3.38
CA VAL A 86 -11.11 8.23 2.28
C VAL A 86 -11.46 9.52 1.55
N THR A 87 -12.73 9.72 1.19
CA THR A 87 -13.18 10.97 0.55
C THR A 87 -12.89 12.19 1.43
N LYS A 88 -13.13 12.09 2.75
CA LYS A 88 -12.79 13.18 3.68
C LYS A 88 -11.29 13.47 3.73
N MET A 89 -10.45 12.44 3.75
CA MET A 89 -9.00 12.63 3.70
C MET A 89 -8.54 13.24 2.36
N GLN A 90 -9.11 12.81 1.24
CA GLN A 90 -8.83 13.37 -0.10
C GLN A 90 -9.21 14.85 -0.20
N GLU A 91 -10.32 15.25 0.42
CA GLU A 91 -10.82 16.64 0.45
C GLU A 91 -10.01 17.55 1.38
N LEU A 92 -9.66 17.05 2.57
CA LEU A 92 -9.20 17.89 3.68
C LEU A 92 -7.69 17.82 3.94
N VAL A 93 -7.00 16.79 3.45
CA VAL A 93 -5.59 16.53 3.76
C VAL A 93 -4.75 16.61 2.49
N PRO A 94 -4.34 17.82 2.06
CA PRO A 94 -3.38 17.96 0.96
C PRO A 94 -2.02 17.39 1.35
N ILE A 95 -1.26 16.92 0.36
CA ILE A 95 0.04 16.28 0.56
C ILE A 95 1.15 17.16 -0.02
N TRP A 96 2.23 17.35 0.72
CA TRP A 96 3.40 18.12 0.31
C TRP A 96 4.63 17.21 0.21
N VAL A 97 5.31 17.21 -0.95
CA VAL A 97 6.46 16.35 -1.25
C VAL A 97 7.67 17.17 -1.69
N GLU A 98 8.81 16.89 -1.07
CA GLU A 98 10.12 17.49 -1.37
C GLU A 98 11.25 16.45 -1.22
N TYR A 99 12.40 16.76 -1.81
CA TYR A 99 13.54 15.86 -1.86
C TYR A 99 14.12 15.55 -0.48
N ASP A 100 14.48 16.58 0.29
CA ASP A 100 15.16 16.45 1.58
C ASP A 100 15.19 17.74 2.42
N LYS A 101 14.03 18.25 2.83
CA LYS A 101 13.96 19.48 3.67
C LYS A 101 13.39 19.24 5.06
N LEU A 102 12.37 18.41 5.20
CA LEU A 102 11.65 18.18 6.45
C LEU A 102 11.27 16.71 6.56
N GLY A 103 11.04 16.21 7.78
CA GLY A 103 10.61 14.83 8.02
C GLY A 103 9.24 14.50 7.43
N THR A 104 8.82 13.25 7.63
CA THR A 104 7.43 12.83 7.43
C THR A 104 6.63 13.25 8.67
N ALA A 105 5.60 14.06 8.49
CA ALA A 105 4.70 14.48 9.56
C ALA A 105 3.45 15.19 9.00
N TYR A 106 2.33 15.08 9.69
CA TYR A 106 1.20 15.96 9.51
C TYR A 106 1.43 17.31 10.19
N HIS A 107 1.15 18.39 9.46
CA HIS A 107 1.32 19.76 9.89
C HIS A 107 -0.06 20.42 10.03
N PRO A 108 -0.60 20.58 11.25
CA PRO A 108 -1.94 21.16 11.47
C PRO A 108 -1.99 22.68 11.20
N GLN A 109 -0.82 23.35 11.17
CA GLN A 109 -0.71 24.79 11.00
C GLN A 109 0.48 25.14 10.11
N ARG A 110 0.21 25.67 8.91
CA ARG A 110 1.23 26.19 7.99
C ARG A 110 2.08 27.28 8.64
N LYS A 111 1.48 28.12 9.48
CA LYS A 111 2.18 29.21 10.18
C LYS A 111 3.40 28.71 10.99
N TRP A 112 3.28 27.56 11.64
CA TRP A 112 4.39 26.97 12.41
C TRP A 112 5.60 26.66 11.52
N LEU A 113 5.35 26.18 10.30
CA LEU A 113 6.40 25.89 9.32
C LEU A 113 7.07 27.19 8.84
N THR A 114 6.27 28.20 8.47
CA THR A 114 6.81 29.48 7.97
C THR A 114 7.56 30.27 9.03
N ASP A 115 7.08 30.28 10.28
CA ASP A 115 7.75 30.95 11.40
C ASP A 115 9.13 30.32 11.69
N ARG A 116 9.36 29.09 11.21
CA ARG A 116 10.64 28.36 11.30
C ARG A 116 11.45 28.37 10.01
N GLY A 117 11.07 29.20 9.04
CA GLY A 117 11.81 29.39 7.79
C GLY A 117 11.58 28.32 6.73
N HIS A 118 10.64 27.39 6.93
CA HIS A 118 10.22 26.48 5.88
C HIS A 118 9.32 27.18 4.86
N LYS A 119 9.28 26.67 3.63
CA LYS A 119 8.47 27.20 2.52
C LYS A 119 7.44 26.16 2.05
N PRO A 120 6.43 25.83 2.88
CA PRO A 120 5.35 24.94 2.46
C PRO A 120 4.47 25.61 1.39
N PRO A 121 3.71 24.83 0.60
CA PRO A 121 2.82 25.34 -0.44
C PRO A 121 1.94 26.48 0.07
N GLU A 122 1.83 27.56 -0.71
CA GLU A 122 0.96 28.69 -0.38
C GLU A 122 -0.53 28.29 -0.46
N GLY A 123 -1.36 28.99 0.31
CA GLY A 123 -2.82 28.77 0.31
C GLY A 123 -3.31 27.54 1.09
N LEU A 124 -2.43 26.77 1.71
CA LEU A 124 -2.79 25.66 2.59
C LEU A 124 -2.74 26.07 4.07
N ASP A 125 -3.74 25.73 4.86
CA ASP A 125 -3.69 25.93 6.32
C ASP A 125 -3.02 24.75 7.04
N SER A 126 -3.13 23.55 6.48
CA SER A 126 -2.57 22.30 7.00
C SER A 126 -2.24 21.34 5.87
N MET A 127 -1.35 20.35 6.10
CA MET A 127 -0.94 19.37 5.10
C MET A 127 -0.20 18.19 5.72
N ALA A 128 -0.22 17.02 5.07
CA ALA A 128 0.71 15.93 5.34
C ALA A 128 2.02 16.16 4.55
N GLY A 129 3.14 16.29 5.24
CA GLY A 129 4.46 16.48 4.65
C GLY A 129 5.20 15.14 4.50
N PHE A 130 5.70 14.86 3.30
CA PHE A 130 6.63 13.77 3.00
C PHE A 130 7.87 14.36 2.33
N CYS A 131 8.62 15.16 3.10
CA CYS A 131 9.68 16.04 2.59
C CYS A 131 11.09 15.42 2.68
N LYS A 132 11.18 14.08 2.74
CA LYS A 132 12.41 13.28 2.63
C LYS A 132 12.32 12.24 1.52
N ALA A 133 11.88 12.62 0.33
CA ALA A 133 11.73 11.72 -0.81
C ALA A 133 12.99 10.85 -1.05
N LYS A 134 14.20 11.41 -0.87
CA LYS A 134 15.47 10.68 -1.03
C LYS A 134 15.60 9.39 -0.19
N SER A 135 14.89 9.33 0.94
CA SER A 135 14.94 8.21 1.88
C SER A 135 13.58 7.60 2.17
N PHE A 136 12.51 8.13 1.58
CA PHE A 136 11.13 7.73 1.85
C PHE A 136 10.93 6.23 1.63
N CYS A 137 11.33 5.72 0.46
CA CYS A 137 11.17 4.31 0.12
C CYS A 137 11.99 3.37 1.01
N LYS A 138 13.10 3.84 1.60
CA LYS A 138 13.89 3.07 2.56
C LYS A 138 13.21 3.05 3.92
N ASN A 139 12.82 4.23 4.41
CA ASN A 139 12.19 4.36 5.73
C ASN A 139 10.83 3.66 5.79
N ALA A 140 10.07 3.70 4.70
CA ALA A 140 8.78 3.03 4.56
C ALA A 140 8.85 1.49 4.62
N LEU A 141 10.02 0.87 4.42
CA LEU A 141 10.17 -0.57 4.70
C LEU A 141 10.01 -0.84 6.19
N HIS A 142 10.43 0.11 7.03
CA HIS A 142 10.31 0.04 8.47
C HIS A 142 8.98 0.56 9.00
N GLN A 143 8.28 1.40 8.23
CA GLN A 143 6.97 1.97 8.56
C GLN A 143 6.03 1.85 7.33
N PRO A 144 5.53 0.63 7.04
CA PRO A 144 4.81 0.33 5.79
C PRO A 144 3.50 1.07 5.62
N TRP A 145 2.96 1.62 6.71
CA TRP A 145 1.69 2.36 6.74
C TRP A 145 1.87 3.82 7.19
N VAL A 146 3.09 4.36 7.12
CA VAL A 146 3.39 5.75 7.51
C VAL A 146 2.55 6.79 6.75
N VAL A 147 2.17 6.55 5.49
CA VAL A 147 1.26 7.47 4.80
C VAL A 147 -0.12 7.46 5.44
N LEU A 148 -0.66 6.29 5.78
CA LEU A 148 -1.94 6.20 6.48
C LEU A 148 -1.84 6.79 7.89
N HIS A 149 -0.72 6.63 8.58
CA HIS A 149 -0.43 7.28 9.85
C HIS A 149 -0.62 8.81 9.76
N GLU A 150 0.07 9.45 8.83
CA GLU A 150 -0.02 10.91 8.68
C GLU A 150 -1.38 11.38 8.18
N LEU A 151 -2.02 10.59 7.32
CA LEU A 151 -3.41 10.85 6.92
C LEU A 151 -4.38 10.71 8.10
N SER A 152 -4.10 9.85 9.06
CA SER A 152 -4.91 9.67 10.28
C SER A 152 -4.81 10.88 11.20
N HIS A 153 -3.63 11.50 11.34
CA HIS A 153 -3.48 12.78 12.01
C HIS A 153 -4.31 13.88 11.33
N GLY A 154 -4.27 13.92 9.99
CA GLY A 154 -5.09 14.83 9.21
C GLY A 154 -6.59 14.60 9.38
N TYR A 155 -7.04 13.34 9.39
CA TYR A 155 -8.43 12.97 9.61
C TYR A 155 -8.89 13.33 11.03
N ASP A 156 -8.09 13.03 12.06
CA ASP A 156 -8.38 13.40 13.44
C ASP A 156 -8.50 14.92 13.58
N TYR A 157 -7.52 15.68 13.11
CA TYR A 157 -7.53 17.13 13.27
C TYR A 157 -8.62 17.82 12.45
N GLN A 158 -8.68 17.56 11.14
CA GLN A 158 -9.55 18.30 10.21
C GLN A 158 -11.01 17.86 10.32
N PHE A 159 -11.26 16.56 10.41
CA PHE A 159 -12.62 16.03 10.39
C PHE A 159 -13.17 15.81 11.80
N LEU A 160 -12.55 14.93 12.61
CA LEU A 160 -13.06 14.62 13.95
C LEU A 160 -12.93 15.82 14.92
N GLY A 161 -11.88 16.62 14.71
CA GLY A 161 -11.52 17.82 15.45
C GLY A 161 -12.07 19.12 14.87
N ALA A 162 -12.75 19.05 13.71
CA ALA A 162 -13.26 20.20 12.96
C ALA A 162 -12.24 21.32 12.71
N GLY A 163 -10.96 20.95 12.53
CA GLY A 163 -9.84 21.87 12.30
C GLY A 163 -9.45 22.74 13.50
N ARG A 164 -9.95 22.42 14.70
CA ARG A 164 -9.75 23.26 15.91
C ARG A 164 -8.95 22.58 17.01
N ARG A 165 -8.97 21.25 17.08
CA ARG A 165 -8.29 20.46 18.11
C ARG A 165 -8.05 19.06 17.62
N TYR A 166 -7.01 18.41 18.12
CA TYR A 166 -6.87 16.97 17.97
C TYR A 166 -7.74 16.21 18.95
N SER A 167 -8.22 15.07 18.49
CA SER A 167 -8.84 14.00 19.24
C SER A 167 -10.11 14.42 19.99
N ASN A 168 -11.20 13.76 19.65
CA ASN A 168 -12.47 13.93 20.36
C ASN A 168 -12.44 13.24 21.75
N LYS A 169 -13.53 13.39 22.52
CA LYS A 169 -13.64 12.80 23.88
C LYS A 169 -13.55 11.26 23.87
N VAL A 170 -13.93 10.61 22.77
CA VAL A 170 -13.88 9.14 22.64
C VAL A 170 -12.43 8.67 22.53
N ILE A 171 -11.64 9.29 21.66
CA ILE A 171 -10.20 9.01 21.53
C ILE A 171 -9.48 9.29 22.84
N GLU A 172 -9.78 10.44 23.48
CA GLU A 172 -9.15 10.79 24.75
C GLU A 172 -9.46 9.79 25.88
N ALA A 173 -10.71 9.32 25.96
CA ALA A 173 -11.09 8.30 26.95
C ALA A 173 -10.39 6.96 26.67
N ALA A 174 -10.31 6.54 25.40
CA ALA A 174 -9.64 5.31 25.00
C ALA A 174 -8.12 5.37 25.29
N TYR A 175 -7.46 6.47 24.93
CA TYR A 175 -6.05 6.71 25.25
C TYR A 175 -5.80 6.65 26.76
N LYS A 176 -6.59 7.36 27.56
CA LYS A 176 -6.44 7.34 29.04
C LYS A 176 -6.66 5.95 29.62
N ARG A 177 -7.56 5.15 29.02
CA ARG A 177 -7.80 3.75 29.42
C ARG A 177 -6.57 2.88 29.11
N ALA A 178 -6.04 2.98 27.90
CA ALA A 178 -4.83 2.25 27.47
C ALA A 178 -3.58 2.67 28.28
N ALA A 179 -3.41 3.95 28.57
CA ALA A 179 -2.30 4.43 29.40
C ALA A 179 -2.36 3.85 30.82
N ARG A 180 -3.56 3.73 31.39
CA ARG A 180 -3.76 3.13 32.72
C ARG A 180 -3.60 1.62 32.74
N SER A 181 -3.80 0.91 31.63
CA SER A 181 -3.62 -0.54 31.62
C SER A 181 -2.15 -0.93 31.73
N GLY A 182 -1.23 -0.06 31.30
CA GLY A 182 0.20 -0.35 31.24
C GLY A 182 0.59 -1.37 30.17
N THR A 183 -0.37 -1.90 29.39
CA THR A 183 -0.12 -2.96 28.40
C THR A 183 0.70 -2.48 27.20
N TYR A 184 0.74 -1.16 26.97
CA TYR A 184 1.54 -0.51 25.93
C TYR A 184 2.96 -0.10 26.40
N GLU A 185 3.32 -0.30 27.67
CA GLU A 185 4.60 0.20 28.22
C GLU A 185 5.82 -0.64 27.84
N LYS A 186 5.62 -1.93 27.51
CA LYS A 186 6.68 -2.84 27.07
C LYS A 186 6.14 -3.77 25.99
N VAL A 187 6.26 -3.34 24.75
CA VAL A 187 5.82 -4.10 23.57
C VAL A 187 6.99 -4.51 22.71
N LEU A 188 6.74 -5.44 21.78
CA LEU A 188 7.67 -5.73 20.71
C LEU A 188 7.66 -4.56 19.72
N CYS A 189 8.83 -4.06 19.38
CA CYS A 189 9.05 -3.11 18.30
C CYS A 189 10.04 -3.72 17.32
N ARG A 190 9.93 -3.38 16.04
CA ARG A 190 10.85 -3.79 14.98
C ARG A 190 12.36 -3.66 15.33
N TYR A 191 12.74 -2.69 16.16
CA TYR A 191 14.14 -2.44 16.55
C TYR A 191 14.54 -2.98 17.93
N SER A 192 13.57 -3.35 18.78
CA SER A 192 13.84 -3.64 20.18
C SER A 192 12.73 -4.44 20.84
N THR A 193 13.12 -5.27 21.80
CA THR A 193 12.19 -5.96 22.69
C THR A 193 11.93 -5.11 23.93
N GLY A 194 10.66 -4.93 24.31
CA GLY A 194 10.30 -4.28 25.59
C GLY A 194 10.38 -2.75 25.57
N THR A 195 10.12 -2.15 24.41
CA THR A 195 10.04 -0.68 24.25
C THR A 195 8.63 -0.19 24.53
N LYS A 196 8.53 1.04 25.03
CA LYS A 196 7.26 1.75 25.18
C LYS A 196 6.65 2.03 23.82
N HIS A 197 5.42 1.59 23.60
CA HIS A 197 4.72 1.80 22.33
C HIS A 197 4.51 3.29 22.06
N TYR A 198 4.80 3.74 20.84
CA TYR A 198 4.65 5.13 20.43
C TYR A 198 3.23 5.69 20.62
N ALA A 199 2.20 4.83 20.50
CA ALA A 199 0.80 5.13 20.75
C ALA A 199 0.53 5.77 22.13
N ILE A 200 1.38 5.53 23.14
CA ILE A 200 1.17 6.07 24.48
C ILE A 200 1.92 7.38 24.76
N THR A 201 2.55 7.97 23.73
CA THR A 201 3.16 9.31 23.79
C THR A 201 2.10 10.39 24.01
N ASN A 202 1.02 10.33 23.22
CA ASN A 202 -0.13 11.22 23.34
C ASN A 202 -1.34 10.61 22.61
N LYS A 203 -2.51 11.23 22.76
CA LYS A 203 -3.77 10.74 22.18
C LYS A 203 -3.85 10.79 20.64
N MET A 204 -3.03 11.62 19.98
CA MET A 204 -2.94 11.69 18.53
C MET A 204 -2.24 10.44 18.00
N GLU A 205 -1.08 10.13 18.57
CA GLU A 205 -0.32 8.91 18.23
C GLU A 205 -1.11 7.66 18.58
N TYR A 206 -1.85 7.65 19.70
CA TYR A 206 -2.74 6.54 20.02
C TYR A 206 -3.74 6.25 18.89
N PHE A 207 -4.32 7.29 18.29
CA PHE A 207 -5.27 7.11 17.19
C PHE A 207 -4.57 6.66 15.90
N ALA A 208 -3.46 7.30 15.53
CA ALA A 208 -2.73 6.99 14.30
C ALA A 208 -2.11 5.58 14.30
N GLU A 209 -1.38 5.23 15.36
CA GLU A 209 -0.72 3.93 15.52
C GLU A 209 -1.70 2.76 15.51
N ASN A 210 -2.78 2.86 16.29
CA ASN A 210 -3.79 1.79 16.29
C ASN A 210 -4.57 1.76 14.97
N THR A 211 -4.64 2.86 14.21
CA THR A 211 -5.20 2.85 12.84
C THR A 211 -4.32 2.03 11.89
N GLU A 212 -2.98 2.11 12.01
CA GLU A 212 -2.08 1.24 11.25
C GLU A 212 -2.31 -0.23 11.56
N ALA A 213 -2.35 -0.60 12.84
CA ALA A 213 -2.61 -1.98 13.26
C ALA A 213 -3.98 -2.48 12.77
N TYR A 214 -5.01 -1.62 12.80
CA TYR A 214 -6.36 -2.00 12.41
C TYR A 214 -6.54 -2.18 10.90
N PHE A 215 -6.01 -1.30 10.05
CA PHE A 215 -6.21 -1.38 8.60
C PHE A 215 -5.06 -2.04 7.84
N GLY A 216 -3.92 -2.23 8.49
CA GLY A 216 -2.68 -2.60 7.86
C GLY A 216 -1.74 -3.31 8.80
N THR A 217 -0.55 -2.73 8.97
CA THR A 217 0.53 -3.33 9.75
C THR A 217 1.32 -2.23 10.45
N ASN A 218 1.31 -2.25 11.78
CA ASN A 218 2.06 -1.31 12.59
C ASN A 218 3.54 -1.71 12.72
N ASP A 219 4.40 -0.81 13.21
CA ASP A 219 5.81 -1.08 13.54
C ASP A 219 6.04 -1.36 15.04
N PHE A 220 4.98 -1.27 15.86
CA PHE A 220 4.88 -1.71 17.25
C PHE A 220 3.75 -2.71 17.44
N TYR A 221 3.95 -3.71 18.30
CA TYR A 221 2.87 -4.61 18.72
C TYR A 221 1.80 -3.84 19.51
N PRO A 222 0.50 -4.04 19.24
CA PRO A 222 -0.08 -4.99 18.27
C PRO A 222 0.18 -4.57 16.83
N PHE A 223 0.69 -5.49 16.01
CA PHE A 223 1.10 -5.19 14.64
C PHE A 223 -0.07 -5.28 13.66
N VAL A 224 -0.97 -6.23 13.84
CA VAL A 224 -2.11 -6.47 12.94
C VAL A 224 -3.45 -6.44 13.66
N ARG A 225 -4.54 -6.36 12.89
CA ARG A 225 -5.91 -6.25 13.41
C ARG A 225 -6.26 -7.37 14.39
N ALA A 226 -5.84 -8.61 14.11
CA ALA A 226 -6.10 -9.75 14.98
C ALA A 226 -5.49 -9.55 16.38
N GLU A 227 -4.23 -9.12 16.44
CA GLU A 227 -3.54 -8.84 17.69
C GLU A 227 -4.12 -7.61 18.40
N LEU A 228 -4.50 -6.58 17.64
CA LEU A 228 -5.14 -5.39 18.23
C LEU A 228 -6.47 -5.76 18.90
N ARG A 229 -7.24 -6.70 18.33
CA ARG A 229 -8.49 -7.20 18.93
C ARG A 229 -8.26 -7.95 20.22
N GLU A 230 -7.16 -8.71 20.34
CA GLU A 230 -6.81 -9.40 21.58
C GLU A 230 -6.22 -8.45 22.62
N HIS A 231 -5.32 -7.56 22.20
CA HIS A 231 -4.59 -6.65 23.07
C HIS A 231 -5.46 -5.49 23.59
N ASP A 232 -6.19 -4.85 22.68
CA ASP A 232 -7.05 -3.70 22.96
C ASP A 232 -8.37 -3.78 22.16
N PRO A 233 -9.32 -4.66 22.56
CA PRO A 233 -10.63 -4.76 21.92
C PRO A 233 -11.47 -3.48 22.02
N HIS A 234 -11.12 -2.55 22.92
CA HIS A 234 -11.78 -1.26 23.00
C HIS A 234 -11.24 -0.30 21.92
N ALA A 235 -9.93 -0.29 21.65
CA ALA A 235 -9.36 0.46 20.53
C ALA A 235 -9.98 0.01 19.21
N SER A 236 -10.08 -1.30 18.97
CA SER A 236 -10.69 -1.85 17.75
C SER A 236 -12.11 -1.32 17.53
N ARG A 237 -12.97 -1.36 18.56
CA ARG A 237 -14.35 -0.83 18.48
C ARG A 237 -14.41 0.68 18.28
N VAL A 238 -13.49 1.42 18.90
CA VAL A 238 -13.39 2.88 18.70
C VAL A 238 -13.02 3.18 17.25
N LEU A 239 -12.08 2.44 16.66
CA LEU A 239 -11.68 2.61 15.27
C LEU A 239 -12.79 2.23 14.30
N GLU A 240 -13.49 1.11 14.53
CA GLU A 240 -14.67 0.71 13.75
C GLU A 240 -15.71 1.83 13.69
N ASN A 241 -16.03 2.42 14.84
CA ASN A 241 -17.00 3.51 14.92
C ASN A 241 -16.50 4.81 14.28
N LEU A 242 -15.28 5.25 14.59
CA LEU A 242 -14.78 6.55 14.13
C LEU A 242 -14.41 6.59 12.65
N TRP A 243 -13.94 5.48 12.09
CA TRP A 243 -13.67 5.36 10.66
C TRP A 243 -14.91 5.01 9.84
N GLY A 244 -16.02 4.62 10.48
CA GLY A 244 -17.28 4.25 9.82
C GLY A 244 -17.18 2.90 9.10
N VAL A 245 -16.58 1.91 9.76
CA VAL A 245 -16.43 0.55 9.23
C VAL A 245 -17.77 -0.15 9.21
N ASP A 246 -18.15 -0.68 8.04
CA ASP A 246 -19.26 -1.63 7.93
C ASP A 246 -18.78 -3.01 8.40
N VAL A 247 -18.95 -3.27 9.71
CA VAL A 247 -18.49 -4.49 10.37
C VAL A 247 -19.16 -5.73 9.77
N GLU A 248 -20.42 -5.64 9.34
CA GLU A 248 -21.12 -6.77 8.74
C GLU A 248 -20.57 -7.10 7.35
N ALA A 249 -20.30 -6.09 6.52
CA ALA A 249 -19.69 -6.30 5.21
C ALA A 249 -18.28 -6.88 5.32
N GLU A 250 -17.48 -6.37 6.26
CA GLU A 250 -16.15 -6.93 6.53
C GLU A 250 -16.24 -8.36 7.06
N THR A 251 -17.21 -8.69 7.91
CA THR A 251 -17.43 -10.06 8.39
C THR A 251 -17.79 -11.00 7.23
N ARG A 252 -18.76 -10.64 6.37
CA ARG A 252 -19.10 -11.43 5.16
C ARG A 252 -17.90 -11.66 4.24
N LYS A 253 -17.01 -10.67 4.14
CA LYS A 253 -15.77 -10.77 3.36
C LYS A 253 -14.81 -11.77 4.00
N ILE A 254 -14.57 -11.67 5.31
CA ILE A 254 -13.74 -12.59 6.09
C ILE A 254 -14.28 -14.03 5.98
N ASP A 255 -15.56 -14.24 6.27
CA ASP A 255 -16.21 -15.56 6.25
C ASP A 255 -16.07 -16.23 4.88
N SER A 256 -16.18 -15.45 3.79
CA SER A 256 -16.02 -16.00 2.44
C SER A 256 -14.59 -16.50 2.16
N LEU A 257 -13.58 -15.86 2.73
CA LEU A 257 -12.19 -16.31 2.61
C LEU A 257 -11.93 -17.50 3.53
N VAL A 258 -12.41 -17.44 4.78
CA VAL A 258 -12.28 -18.55 5.74
C VAL A 258 -12.90 -19.83 5.18
N LYS A 259 -14.11 -19.74 4.63
CA LYS A 259 -14.78 -20.85 3.96
C LYS A 259 -13.93 -21.43 2.83
N LEU A 260 -13.27 -20.58 2.03
CA LEU A 260 -12.37 -21.05 0.97
C LEU A 260 -11.16 -21.81 1.55
N ILE A 261 -10.50 -21.24 2.56
CA ILE A 261 -9.32 -21.84 3.22
C ILE A 261 -9.68 -23.21 3.80
N GLU A 262 -10.83 -23.33 4.46
CA GLU A 262 -11.31 -24.58 5.03
C GLU A 262 -11.58 -25.63 3.95
N LEU A 263 -12.26 -25.25 2.85
CA LEU A 263 -12.50 -26.16 1.73
C LEU A 263 -11.19 -26.70 1.12
N GLN A 264 -10.18 -25.85 1.00
CA GLN A 264 -8.85 -26.27 0.54
C GLN A 264 -8.18 -27.25 1.52
N SER A 265 -8.31 -26.99 2.82
CA SER A 265 -7.68 -27.79 3.88
C SER A 265 -8.30 -29.19 4.02
N TYR A 266 -9.59 -29.34 3.75
CA TYR A 266 -10.29 -30.64 3.77
C TYR A 266 -10.18 -31.43 2.46
N GLY A 267 -9.36 -30.97 1.50
CA GLY A 267 -9.22 -31.63 0.20
C GLY A 267 -10.51 -31.64 -0.62
N ALA A 268 -11.43 -30.71 -0.36
CA ALA A 268 -12.65 -30.59 -1.14
C ALA A 268 -12.27 -30.18 -2.57
N VAL A 269 -12.45 -31.10 -3.51
CA VAL A 269 -12.50 -30.78 -4.93
C VAL A 269 -13.70 -29.88 -5.13
N PHE A 270 -13.53 -28.71 -5.77
CA PHE A 270 -14.66 -27.93 -6.27
C PHE A 270 -15.38 -28.81 -7.31
N THR A 271 -16.42 -29.52 -6.88
CA THR A 271 -17.21 -30.42 -7.72
C THR A 271 -18.18 -29.62 -8.59
N ASP A 272 -18.34 -30.11 -9.82
CA ASP A 272 -19.08 -29.50 -10.92
C ASP A 272 -20.60 -29.67 -10.74
N ASP A 273 -21.19 -29.07 -9.69
CA ASP A 273 -22.64 -29.15 -9.44
C ASP A 273 -23.44 -28.02 -10.13
N SER A 274 -22.83 -27.30 -11.07
CA SER A 274 -23.58 -26.44 -11.99
C SER A 274 -23.96 -27.26 -13.23
N PRO A 275 -25.22 -27.22 -13.72
CA PRO A 275 -25.61 -27.99 -14.90
C PRO A 275 -24.71 -27.58 -16.07
N SER A 276 -23.86 -28.51 -16.52
CA SER A 276 -22.97 -28.28 -17.65
C SER A 276 -23.81 -27.88 -18.86
N PRO A 277 -23.52 -26.73 -19.52
CA PRO A 277 -24.05 -26.49 -20.84
C PRO A 277 -23.55 -27.63 -21.73
N SER A 278 -24.49 -28.31 -22.38
CA SER A 278 -24.23 -29.40 -23.33
C SER A 278 -23.02 -29.11 -24.20
N ALA A 279 -22.14 -30.11 -24.31
CA ALA A 279 -20.94 -30.11 -25.14
C ALA A 279 -21.23 -29.53 -26.54
N SER A 280 -20.79 -28.30 -26.76
CA SER A 280 -20.58 -27.72 -28.09
C SER A 280 -19.07 -27.59 -28.27
N GLY A 281 -18.57 -28.06 -29.42
CA GLY A 281 -17.14 -28.28 -29.71
C GLY A 281 -16.26 -27.02 -29.76
N GLY A 282 -16.15 -26.30 -28.64
CA GLY A 282 -15.11 -25.30 -28.39
C GLY A 282 -13.88 -25.91 -27.72
N ALA A 283 -12.71 -25.28 -27.88
CA ALA A 283 -11.51 -25.69 -27.16
C ALA A 283 -11.76 -25.73 -25.64
N ALA A 284 -11.28 -26.78 -24.95
CA ALA A 284 -11.52 -27.02 -23.53
C ALA A 284 -11.01 -25.91 -22.59
N TYR A 285 -10.10 -25.06 -23.09
CA TYR A 285 -9.55 -23.89 -22.42
C TYR A 285 -9.21 -22.81 -23.46
N VAL A 286 -9.02 -21.57 -23.00
CA VAL A 286 -8.57 -20.47 -23.87
C VAL A 286 -7.09 -20.68 -24.24
N PRO A 287 -6.72 -20.72 -25.54
CA PRO A 287 -5.32 -20.85 -25.94
C PRO A 287 -4.49 -19.62 -25.55
N THR A 288 -3.22 -19.85 -25.17
CA THR A 288 -2.27 -18.81 -24.72
C THR A 288 -2.13 -17.64 -25.68
N ALA A 289 -2.17 -17.90 -26.99
CA ALA A 289 -2.08 -16.87 -28.04
C ALA A 289 -3.21 -15.82 -27.99
N ARG A 290 -4.33 -16.11 -27.29
CA ARG A 290 -5.44 -15.17 -27.12
C ARG A 290 -5.29 -14.27 -25.89
N TYR A 291 -4.31 -14.52 -25.03
CA TYR A 291 -4.07 -13.69 -23.85
C TYR A 291 -3.26 -12.46 -24.21
N LYS A 292 -3.69 -11.30 -23.69
CA LYS A 292 -2.94 -10.06 -23.84
C LYS A 292 -1.78 -10.05 -22.86
N GLN A 293 -0.56 -10.04 -23.39
CA GLN A 293 0.64 -9.91 -22.56
C GLN A 293 0.83 -8.45 -22.11
N ARG A 294 1.21 -8.27 -20.85
CA ARG A 294 1.60 -6.99 -20.26
C ARG A 294 2.87 -7.16 -19.44
N LYS A 295 3.63 -6.07 -19.29
CA LYS A 295 4.72 -5.97 -18.31
C LYS A 295 4.22 -5.20 -17.09
N VAL A 296 4.33 -5.80 -15.91
CA VAL A 296 3.92 -5.21 -14.63
C VAL A 296 5.04 -5.44 -13.63
N GLU A 297 5.67 -4.35 -13.15
CA GLU A 297 6.79 -4.39 -12.19
C GLU A 297 7.96 -5.33 -12.58
N GLY A 298 8.11 -5.63 -13.89
CA GLY A 298 9.14 -6.55 -14.43
C GLY A 298 8.62 -7.96 -14.75
N TRP A 299 7.44 -8.36 -14.25
CA TRP A 299 6.81 -9.64 -14.57
C TRP A 299 6.07 -9.59 -15.91
N THR A 300 6.01 -10.75 -16.58
CA THR A 300 5.10 -10.97 -17.71
C THR A 300 3.74 -11.40 -17.17
N VAL A 301 2.69 -10.62 -17.46
CA VAL A 301 1.31 -10.91 -17.07
C VAL A 301 0.47 -11.23 -18.31
N TYR A 302 -0.15 -12.40 -18.32
CA TYR A 302 -1.11 -12.86 -19.34
C TYR A 302 -2.52 -12.50 -18.89
N VAL A 303 -3.14 -11.52 -19.54
CA VAL A 303 -4.49 -11.06 -19.22
C VAL A 303 -5.50 -11.79 -20.11
N SER A 304 -6.45 -12.47 -19.47
CA SER A 304 -7.50 -13.23 -20.15
C SER A 304 -8.32 -12.35 -21.09
N PRO A 305 -8.62 -12.78 -22.32
CA PRO A 305 -9.45 -12.01 -23.26
C PRO A 305 -10.88 -11.81 -22.76
N GLN A 306 -11.33 -12.60 -21.78
CA GLN A 306 -12.65 -12.40 -21.16
C GLN A 306 -12.73 -11.07 -20.40
N LEU A 307 -11.61 -10.57 -19.89
CA LEU A 307 -11.53 -9.30 -19.17
C LEU A 307 -11.70 -8.07 -20.08
N ASP A 308 -11.62 -8.22 -21.41
CA ASP A 308 -11.83 -7.13 -22.36
C ASP A 308 -13.27 -6.57 -22.29
N LYS A 309 -14.23 -7.41 -21.88
CA LYS A 309 -15.63 -6.99 -21.64
C LYS A 309 -15.83 -6.30 -20.28
N TRP A 310 -14.84 -6.42 -19.38
CA TRP A 310 -14.90 -5.94 -18.00
C TRP A 310 -13.77 -4.94 -17.74
N THR A 311 -13.69 -3.91 -18.57
CA THR A 311 -12.53 -2.98 -18.63
C THR A 311 -12.21 -2.32 -17.29
N ALA A 312 -13.22 -1.94 -16.50
CA ALA A 312 -13.02 -1.39 -15.17
C ALA A 312 -12.41 -2.42 -14.21
N LEU A 313 -13.00 -3.62 -14.12
CA LEU A 313 -12.48 -4.71 -13.28
C LEU A 313 -11.08 -5.14 -13.70
N SER A 314 -10.81 -5.22 -15.00
CA SER A 314 -9.48 -5.52 -15.56
C SER A 314 -8.45 -4.46 -15.14
N ARG A 315 -8.80 -3.17 -15.23
CA ARG A 315 -7.91 -2.09 -14.83
C ARG A 315 -7.63 -2.12 -13.32
N GLU A 316 -8.66 -2.27 -12.49
CA GLU A 316 -8.50 -2.28 -11.03
C GLU A 316 -7.74 -3.53 -10.55
N SER A 317 -7.98 -4.70 -11.14
CA SER A 317 -7.23 -5.93 -10.82
C SER A 317 -5.77 -5.87 -11.25
N LEU A 318 -5.46 -5.27 -12.40
CA LEU A 318 -4.08 -5.01 -12.81
C LEU A 318 -3.39 -3.99 -11.90
N LYS A 319 -4.13 -2.98 -11.42
CA LYS A 319 -3.63 -2.00 -10.46
C LYS A 319 -3.33 -2.65 -9.10
N LEU A 320 -4.21 -3.52 -8.61
CA LEU A 320 -3.95 -4.31 -7.41
C LEU A 320 -2.74 -5.22 -7.56
N LEU A 321 -2.65 -5.95 -8.68
CA LEU A 321 -1.50 -6.81 -8.96
C LEU A 321 -0.21 -6.00 -9.02
N ARG A 322 -0.24 -4.82 -9.66
CA ARG A 322 0.90 -3.90 -9.70
C ARG A 322 1.33 -3.51 -8.29
N HIS A 323 0.40 -3.15 -7.41
CA HIS A 323 0.70 -2.86 -6.01
C HIS A 323 1.33 -4.06 -5.29
N LYS A 324 0.75 -5.26 -5.43
CA LYS A 324 1.30 -6.48 -4.80
C LYS A 324 2.73 -6.78 -5.28
N LEU A 325 3.00 -6.65 -6.57
CA LEU A 325 4.33 -6.86 -7.14
C LEU A 325 5.31 -5.74 -6.77
N HIS A 326 4.84 -4.50 -6.64
CA HIS A 326 5.64 -3.39 -6.11
C HIS A 326 6.15 -3.74 -4.72
N MET A 327 5.27 -4.22 -3.84
CA MET A 327 5.67 -4.66 -2.50
C MET A 327 6.68 -5.81 -2.58
N VAL A 328 6.43 -6.87 -3.36
CA VAL A 328 7.41 -7.97 -3.54
C VAL A 328 8.79 -7.45 -3.94
N LYS A 329 8.86 -6.56 -4.95
CA LYS A 329 10.10 -5.95 -5.44
C LYS A 329 10.84 -5.15 -4.34
N ARG A 330 10.10 -4.50 -3.43
CA ARG A 330 10.69 -3.72 -2.33
C ARG A 330 11.31 -4.62 -1.26
N TYR A 331 10.62 -5.70 -0.89
CA TYR A 331 10.99 -6.51 0.27
C TYR A 331 11.95 -7.67 -0.03
N VAL A 332 11.88 -8.27 -1.23
CA VAL A 332 12.73 -9.42 -1.59
C VAL A 332 14.14 -8.95 -2.02
N PRO A 333 15.21 -9.73 -1.75
CA PRO A 333 16.56 -9.43 -2.23
C PRO A 333 16.67 -9.39 -3.76
N GLU A 334 17.45 -8.45 -4.29
CA GLU A 334 17.59 -8.19 -5.74
C GLU A 334 17.97 -9.43 -6.56
N LYS A 335 18.83 -10.30 -6.01
CA LYS A 335 19.26 -11.52 -6.72
C LYS A 335 18.08 -12.48 -6.92
N ALA A 336 17.31 -12.74 -5.87
CA ALA A 336 16.15 -13.61 -5.95
C ALA A 336 15.01 -12.97 -6.76
N LEU A 337 14.84 -11.64 -6.67
CA LEU A 337 13.85 -10.90 -7.46
C LEU A 337 13.99 -11.17 -8.97
N LYS A 338 15.23 -11.26 -9.49
CA LYS A 338 15.49 -11.59 -10.91
C LYS A 338 14.98 -12.97 -11.29
N ASP A 339 15.00 -13.93 -10.38
CA ASP A 339 14.43 -15.26 -10.61
C ASP A 339 12.91 -15.24 -10.50
N LEU A 340 12.36 -14.50 -9.53
CA LEU A 340 10.91 -14.32 -9.39
C LEU A 340 10.27 -13.65 -10.62
N GLN A 341 10.93 -12.66 -11.23
CA GLN A 341 10.43 -11.97 -12.42
C GLN A 341 10.37 -12.85 -13.68
N LYS A 342 11.01 -14.02 -13.66
CA LYS A 342 10.89 -15.03 -14.74
C LYS A 342 9.61 -15.85 -14.64
N VAL A 343 8.91 -15.81 -13.50
CA VAL A 343 7.66 -16.56 -13.28
C VAL A 343 6.51 -15.84 -14.00
N PRO A 344 5.84 -16.47 -14.98
CA PRO A 344 4.67 -15.87 -15.61
C PRO A 344 3.52 -15.72 -14.61
N ILE A 345 2.71 -14.69 -14.78
CA ILE A 345 1.46 -14.51 -14.02
C ILE A 345 0.27 -14.51 -14.97
N TRP A 346 -0.77 -15.27 -14.67
CA TRP A 346 -2.00 -15.33 -15.46
C TRP A 346 -3.13 -14.68 -14.68
N LEU A 347 -3.86 -13.78 -15.32
CA LEU A 347 -4.98 -13.05 -14.73
C LEU A 347 -6.26 -13.44 -15.46
N GLU A 348 -7.08 -14.26 -14.80
CA GLU A 348 -8.36 -14.75 -15.34
C GLU A 348 -9.55 -13.95 -14.82
N LEU A 349 -10.59 -13.81 -15.65
CA LEU A 349 -11.88 -13.33 -15.16
C LEU A 349 -12.40 -14.30 -14.08
N GLU A 350 -12.54 -15.56 -14.49
CA GLU A 350 -13.02 -16.65 -13.64
C GLU A 350 -12.59 -18.00 -14.22
N ASN A 351 -11.97 -18.82 -13.39
CA ASN A 351 -11.64 -20.21 -13.59
C ASN A 351 -12.28 -20.99 -12.43
N PRO A 352 -13.39 -21.71 -12.65
CA PRO A 352 -14.10 -22.42 -11.58
C PRO A 352 -13.24 -23.45 -10.83
N LYS A 353 -12.20 -23.98 -11.46
CA LYS A 353 -11.26 -24.95 -10.87
C LYS A 353 -10.19 -24.29 -9.99
N VAL A 354 -10.00 -22.98 -10.16
CA VAL A 354 -9.00 -22.18 -9.45
C VAL A 354 -9.67 -20.87 -9.02
N PRO A 355 -10.61 -20.88 -8.05
CA PRO A 355 -11.27 -19.65 -7.59
C PRO A 355 -10.37 -18.77 -6.70
N TYR A 356 -9.05 -18.98 -6.72
CA TYR A 356 -8.03 -18.37 -5.87
C TYR A 356 -6.73 -18.10 -6.64
N MET A 357 -5.66 -17.73 -5.96
CA MET A 357 -4.33 -17.59 -6.54
C MET A 357 -3.48 -18.83 -6.26
N THR A 358 -2.89 -19.44 -7.29
CA THR A 358 -2.07 -20.65 -7.12
C THR A 358 -0.87 -20.67 -8.04
N TYR A 359 0.22 -21.28 -7.58
CA TYR A 359 1.33 -21.70 -8.43
C TYR A 359 1.07 -23.10 -9.01
N HIS A 360 1.38 -23.28 -10.31
CA HIS A 360 1.17 -24.55 -11.01
C HIS A 360 2.46 -25.35 -11.19
N ALA A 361 2.70 -26.32 -10.31
CA ALA A 361 3.92 -27.14 -10.31
C ALA A 361 3.82 -28.43 -11.16
N SER A 362 2.67 -28.75 -11.77
CA SER A 362 2.53 -29.96 -12.60
C SER A 362 1.72 -29.69 -13.86
N LYS A 363 2.32 -30.02 -15.01
CA LYS A 363 1.67 -29.95 -16.33
C LYS A 363 0.63 -31.05 -16.49
N GLU A 364 0.84 -32.20 -15.84
CA GLU A 364 -0.02 -33.37 -15.87
C GLU A 364 -1.34 -33.10 -15.15
N VAL A 365 -1.29 -32.44 -13.97
CA VAL A 365 -2.48 -31.99 -13.24
C VAL A 365 -3.30 -31.00 -14.07
N LEU A 366 -2.65 -30.04 -14.74
CA LEU A 366 -3.33 -29.12 -15.64
C LEU A 366 -4.06 -29.87 -16.76
N LYS A 367 -3.39 -30.83 -17.41
CA LYS A 367 -4.00 -31.64 -18.49
C LYS A 367 -5.16 -32.50 -17.99
N SER A 368 -5.01 -33.19 -16.86
CA SER A 368 -6.05 -34.05 -16.30
C SER A 368 -7.29 -33.27 -15.89
N GLN A 369 -7.11 -32.00 -15.50
CA GLN A 369 -8.18 -31.08 -15.20
C GLN A 369 -8.66 -30.28 -16.41
N HIS A 370 -8.26 -30.64 -17.64
CA HIS A 370 -8.62 -29.91 -18.87
C HIS A 370 -8.31 -28.40 -18.81
N GLN A 371 -7.26 -28.00 -18.10
CA GLN A 371 -6.76 -26.63 -18.02
C GLN A 371 -5.63 -26.39 -19.03
N ASN A 372 -5.33 -25.12 -19.33
CA ASN A 372 -4.27 -24.77 -20.28
C ASN A 372 -2.89 -25.22 -19.74
N PRO A 373 -2.22 -26.19 -20.39
CA PRO A 373 -0.95 -26.73 -19.90
C PRO A 373 0.23 -25.76 -20.02
N ASP A 374 0.08 -24.63 -20.71
CA ASP A 374 1.11 -23.57 -20.76
C ASP A 374 1.17 -22.74 -19.46
N LYS A 375 0.21 -22.93 -18.54
CA LYS A 375 0.26 -22.37 -17.19
C LYS A 375 1.27 -23.09 -16.28
N PHE A 376 1.85 -24.21 -16.72
CA PHE A 376 2.89 -24.90 -15.96
C PHE A 376 4.06 -23.96 -15.63
N GLY A 377 4.45 -23.93 -14.35
CA GLY A 377 5.50 -23.07 -13.84
C GLY A 377 5.11 -21.60 -13.69
N ALA A 378 3.81 -21.27 -13.73
CA ALA A 378 3.26 -19.93 -13.59
C ALA A 378 2.41 -19.77 -12.32
N VAL A 379 2.21 -18.52 -11.90
CA VAL A 379 1.18 -18.16 -10.92
C VAL A 379 -0.10 -17.81 -11.67
N GLU A 380 -1.23 -18.39 -11.29
CA GLU A 380 -2.55 -18.05 -11.79
C GLU A 380 -3.35 -17.33 -10.71
N ILE A 381 -3.91 -16.17 -11.06
CA ILE A 381 -5.03 -15.54 -10.38
C ILE A 381 -6.28 -15.99 -11.13
N GLY A 382 -6.90 -17.06 -10.65
CA GLY A 382 -7.97 -17.72 -11.39
C GLY A 382 -9.33 -17.03 -11.25
N ASN A 383 -9.50 -16.12 -10.29
CA ASN A 383 -10.69 -15.29 -10.19
C ASN A 383 -10.32 -13.86 -9.72
N VAL A 384 -10.46 -12.87 -10.60
CA VAL A 384 -10.11 -11.48 -10.29
C VAL A 384 -10.99 -10.87 -9.20
N THR A 385 -12.26 -11.25 -9.11
CA THR A 385 -13.18 -10.69 -8.10
C THR A 385 -12.76 -11.16 -6.71
N ASN A 386 -12.44 -12.44 -6.56
CA ASN A 386 -11.91 -13.02 -5.34
C ASN A 386 -10.55 -12.44 -4.97
N PHE A 387 -9.66 -12.25 -5.95
CA PHE A 387 -8.38 -11.57 -5.73
C PHE A 387 -8.57 -10.16 -5.16
N MET A 388 -9.42 -9.34 -5.78
CA MET A 388 -9.75 -8.00 -5.28
C MET A 388 -10.34 -8.03 -3.87
N LYS A 389 -11.18 -9.03 -3.59
CA LYS A 389 -11.86 -9.19 -2.31
C LYS A 389 -10.92 -9.61 -1.17
N TRP A 390 -9.96 -10.48 -1.43
CA TRP A 390 -9.17 -11.15 -0.38
C TRP A 390 -7.74 -10.64 -0.22
N ALA A 391 -7.21 -9.91 -1.21
CA ALA A 391 -5.80 -9.52 -1.24
C ALA A 391 -5.31 -8.71 -0.02
N PHE A 392 -6.16 -7.99 0.71
CA PHE A 392 -5.76 -7.28 1.93
C PHE A 392 -6.00 -8.09 3.22
N LEU A 393 -6.77 -9.17 3.16
CA LEU A 393 -6.82 -10.19 4.22
C LEU A 393 -5.64 -11.17 4.13
N GLN A 394 -5.02 -11.26 2.94
CA GLN A 394 -3.81 -12.04 2.68
C GLN A 394 -2.72 -11.13 2.10
N PRO A 395 -2.09 -10.27 2.92
CA PRO A 395 -1.31 -9.13 2.44
C PRO A 395 -0.20 -9.50 1.44
N PHE A 396 0.47 -10.63 1.67
CA PHE A 396 1.58 -11.13 0.86
C PHE A 396 1.28 -12.43 0.09
N MET A 397 0.00 -12.73 -0.21
CA MET A 397 -0.38 -13.93 -0.96
C MET A 397 0.35 -14.09 -2.31
N THR A 398 0.67 -12.97 -2.99
CA THR A 398 1.45 -13.01 -4.24
C THR A 398 2.89 -13.46 -3.98
N LEU A 399 3.50 -13.02 -2.87
CA LEU A 399 4.82 -13.51 -2.46
C LEU A 399 4.77 -15.00 -2.10
N ASN A 400 3.73 -15.47 -1.41
CA ASN A 400 3.56 -16.90 -1.11
C ASN A 400 3.64 -17.75 -2.38
N GLN A 401 2.86 -17.39 -3.41
CA GLN A 401 2.85 -18.13 -4.67
C GLN A 401 4.16 -18.01 -5.45
N LEU A 402 4.82 -16.85 -5.40
CA LEU A 402 6.16 -16.67 -5.96
C LEU A 402 7.24 -17.45 -5.17
N ALA A 403 7.08 -17.62 -3.86
CA ALA A 403 7.96 -18.44 -3.04
C ALA A 403 7.85 -19.93 -3.40
N ARG A 404 6.63 -20.43 -3.64
CA ARG A 404 6.43 -21.78 -4.20
C ARG A 404 7.11 -21.95 -5.55
N ALA A 405 7.02 -20.94 -6.41
CA ALA A 405 7.72 -20.94 -7.69
C ALA A 405 9.25 -20.95 -7.52
N TYR A 406 9.78 -20.19 -6.56
CA TYR A 406 11.21 -20.19 -6.25
C TYR A 406 11.69 -21.54 -5.71
N HIS A 407 10.90 -22.13 -4.81
CA HIS A 407 11.15 -23.47 -4.29
C HIS A 407 11.22 -24.51 -5.42
N ASP A 408 10.23 -24.53 -6.31
CA ASP A 408 10.17 -25.47 -7.43
C ASP A 408 11.32 -25.27 -8.44
N ARG A 409 11.59 -24.01 -8.81
CA ARG A 409 12.45 -23.69 -9.97
C ARG A 409 13.92 -23.45 -9.63
N VAL A 410 14.22 -23.11 -8.37
CA VAL A 410 15.56 -22.68 -7.94
C VAL A 410 16.12 -23.57 -6.85
N LEU A 411 15.32 -23.89 -5.83
CA LEU A 411 15.79 -24.65 -4.67
C LEU A 411 15.67 -26.16 -4.85
N GLY A 412 14.62 -26.61 -5.54
CA GLY A 412 14.26 -28.02 -5.74
C GLY A 412 13.54 -28.63 -4.53
N HIS A 413 12.65 -29.58 -4.79
CA HIS A 413 11.84 -30.26 -3.76
C HIS A 413 12.67 -31.14 -2.80
N ASP A 414 13.89 -31.49 -3.18
CA ASP A 414 14.80 -32.28 -2.35
C ASP A 414 15.76 -31.45 -1.49
N ASN A 415 15.49 -30.15 -1.33
CA ASN A 415 16.30 -29.29 -0.49
C ASN A 415 16.31 -29.79 0.97
N ALA A 416 17.46 -30.33 1.39
CA ALA A 416 17.62 -30.96 2.71
C ALA A 416 17.46 -29.97 3.86
N ASP A 417 17.87 -28.71 3.68
CA ASP A 417 17.74 -27.69 4.73
C ASP A 417 16.27 -27.37 5.02
N ILE A 418 15.44 -27.27 3.97
CA ILE A 418 13.99 -27.02 4.11
C ILE A 418 13.31 -28.22 4.77
N LYS A 419 13.62 -29.45 4.32
CA LYS A 419 13.07 -30.67 4.92
C LYS A 419 13.44 -30.81 6.40
N ALA A 420 14.69 -30.52 6.76
CA ALA A 420 15.15 -30.56 8.15
C ALA A 420 14.44 -29.50 9.01
N ALA A 421 14.30 -28.27 8.53
CA ALA A 421 13.60 -27.22 9.25
C ALA A 421 12.10 -27.51 9.40
N TYR A 422 11.46 -28.05 8.35
CA TYR A 422 10.07 -28.50 8.43
C TYR A 422 9.88 -29.61 9.47
N GLN A 423 10.77 -30.61 9.50
CA GLN A 423 10.71 -31.68 10.48
C GLN A 423 10.85 -31.16 11.92
N GLN A 424 11.79 -30.23 12.16
CA GLN A 424 11.93 -29.56 13.46
C GLN A 424 10.67 -28.76 13.85
N THR A 425 10.03 -28.12 12.87
CA THR A 425 8.77 -27.40 13.05
C THR A 425 7.65 -28.33 13.50
N ILE A 426 7.51 -29.51 12.88
CA ILE A 426 6.56 -30.54 13.28
C ILE A 426 6.84 -31.04 14.70
N GLU A 427 8.09 -31.39 15.00
CA GLU A 427 8.50 -31.91 16.31
C GLU A 427 8.29 -30.89 17.45
N SER A 428 8.38 -29.61 17.15
CA SER A 428 8.23 -28.55 18.16
C SER A 428 6.79 -28.32 18.61
N GLY A 429 5.79 -28.67 17.79
CA GLY A 429 4.38 -28.34 18.02
C GLY A 429 4.05 -26.84 18.01
N ARG A 430 5.01 -25.93 17.79
CA ARG A 430 4.79 -24.48 17.91
C ARG A 430 3.75 -23.95 16.91
N TYR A 431 3.54 -24.62 15.79
CA TYR A 431 2.59 -24.17 14.77
C TYR A 431 1.22 -24.88 14.83
N ASP A 432 0.98 -25.69 15.86
CA ASP A 432 -0.25 -26.47 15.98
C ASP A 432 -1.49 -25.61 16.24
N LEU A 433 -1.31 -24.46 16.90
CA LEU A 433 -2.38 -23.54 17.24
C LEU A 433 -1.86 -22.10 17.26
N VAL A 434 -2.14 -21.33 16.20
CA VAL A 434 -1.67 -19.97 15.99
C VAL A 434 -2.82 -19.03 15.64
N LEU A 435 -2.66 -17.75 15.95
CA LEU A 435 -3.65 -16.72 15.61
C LEU A 435 -3.71 -16.51 14.09
N ARG A 436 -4.91 -16.53 13.50
CA ARG A 436 -5.17 -16.17 12.11
C ARG A 436 -5.69 -14.73 12.03
N PHE A 437 -5.56 -14.10 10.85
CA PHE A 437 -5.95 -12.71 10.58
C PHE A 437 -7.38 -12.31 11.04
N ASP A 438 -8.29 -13.27 11.20
CA ASP A 438 -9.66 -13.07 11.66
C ASP A 438 -9.83 -13.10 13.19
N GLY A 439 -8.76 -13.41 13.93
CA GLY A 439 -8.75 -13.53 15.39
C GLY A 439 -9.05 -14.94 15.90
N GLN A 440 -9.14 -15.94 15.02
CA GLN A 440 -9.33 -17.34 15.41
C GLN A 440 -7.99 -18.05 15.55
N TYR A 441 -7.92 -19.01 16.48
CA TYR A 441 -6.76 -19.89 16.63
C TYR A 441 -6.93 -21.16 15.79
N VAL A 442 -5.99 -21.42 14.90
CA VAL A 442 -6.04 -22.53 13.93
C VAL A 442 -4.66 -23.19 13.79
N ARG A 443 -4.62 -24.38 13.16
CA ARG A 443 -3.35 -25.02 12.76
C ARG A 443 -2.71 -24.23 11.62
N HIS A 444 -1.42 -23.90 11.71
CA HIS A 444 -0.75 -23.12 10.67
C HIS A 444 -0.64 -23.91 9.36
N PRO A 445 -0.88 -23.29 8.18
CA PRO A 445 -0.66 -23.92 6.87
C PRO A 445 0.77 -24.45 6.64
N ALA A 446 1.77 -23.93 7.34
CA ALA A 446 3.17 -24.34 7.26
C ALA A 446 3.38 -25.81 7.68
N LEU A 447 2.42 -26.42 8.38
CA LEU A 447 2.50 -27.81 8.81
C LEU A 447 2.09 -28.82 7.73
N ALA A 448 1.56 -28.38 6.60
CA ALA A 448 1.05 -29.29 5.57
C ALA A 448 2.16 -30.04 4.81
N ASP A 449 3.20 -29.33 4.35
CA ASP A 449 4.41 -29.95 3.79
C ASP A 449 5.61 -28.97 3.82
N ALA A 450 6.80 -29.44 3.45
CA ALA A 450 8.04 -28.66 3.46
C ALA A 450 8.01 -27.44 2.51
N LYS A 451 7.27 -27.53 1.39
CA LYS A 451 7.09 -26.44 0.42
C LYS A 451 6.12 -25.38 0.98
N GLU A 452 5.04 -25.80 1.65
CA GLU A 452 4.14 -24.90 2.40
C GLU A 452 4.92 -24.17 3.49
N TYR A 453 5.69 -24.90 4.31
CA TYR A 453 6.56 -24.31 5.33
C TYR A 453 7.47 -23.21 4.75
N PHE A 454 8.17 -23.49 3.65
CA PHE A 454 9.02 -22.50 3.02
C PHE A 454 8.25 -21.26 2.53
N ALA A 455 7.08 -21.45 1.90
CA ALA A 455 6.28 -20.35 1.37
C ALA A 455 5.68 -19.47 2.48
N GLU A 456 5.12 -20.09 3.51
CA GLU A 456 4.52 -19.41 4.67
C GLU A 456 5.57 -18.62 5.47
N MET A 457 6.73 -19.24 5.75
CA MET A 457 7.79 -18.54 6.49
C MET A 457 8.41 -17.42 5.64
N THR A 458 8.43 -17.55 4.31
CA THR A 458 8.84 -16.46 3.39
C THR A 458 7.91 -15.25 3.50
N GLU A 459 6.59 -15.45 3.59
CA GLU A 459 5.64 -14.36 3.80
C GLU A 459 5.92 -13.62 5.10
N THR A 460 6.10 -14.34 6.21
CA THR A 460 6.39 -13.74 7.50
C THR A 460 7.73 -12.99 7.50
N TYR A 461 8.77 -13.58 6.90
CA TYR A 461 10.12 -13.03 6.97
C TYR A 461 10.31 -11.77 6.12
N TYR A 462 9.73 -11.73 4.90
CA TYR A 462 9.86 -10.56 4.02
C TYR A 462 8.63 -9.67 3.99
N GLY A 463 7.51 -10.07 4.56
CA GLY A 463 6.25 -9.34 4.43
C GLY A 463 5.39 -9.45 5.67
N VAL A 464 4.12 -9.76 5.45
CA VAL A 464 3.08 -9.91 6.47
C VAL A 464 2.28 -11.16 6.13
N ASN A 465 2.40 -12.19 6.96
CA ASN A 465 1.60 -13.40 6.85
C ASN A 465 0.17 -13.13 7.36
N ASN A 466 -0.80 -13.97 6.99
CA ASN A 466 -2.15 -13.97 7.53
C ASN A 466 -2.35 -14.96 8.69
N HIS A 467 -1.29 -15.63 9.14
CA HIS A 467 -1.21 -16.45 10.34
C HIS A 467 0.01 -16.03 11.17
N TYR A 468 -0.09 -16.13 12.49
CA TYR A 468 1.01 -15.86 13.40
C TYR A 468 2.11 -16.92 13.25
N PRO A 469 3.40 -16.56 13.26
CA PRO A 469 3.93 -15.20 13.36
C PRO A 469 3.64 -14.37 12.09
N PHE A 470 3.10 -13.16 12.28
CA PHE A 470 2.70 -12.29 11.16
C PHE A 470 3.89 -11.59 10.54
N LEU A 471 4.86 -11.19 11.37
CA LEU A 471 6.03 -10.43 10.98
C LEU A 471 7.36 -11.10 11.34
N GLN A 472 8.42 -10.66 10.65
CA GLN A 472 9.79 -11.13 10.85
C GLN A 472 10.28 -11.02 12.31
N PHE A 473 9.86 -9.99 13.06
CA PHE A 473 10.28 -9.78 14.46
C PHE A 473 9.68 -10.83 15.38
N GLU A 474 8.45 -11.22 15.11
CA GLU A 474 7.74 -12.27 15.83
C GLU A 474 8.33 -13.62 15.45
N LEU A 475 8.56 -13.86 14.15
CA LEU A 475 9.25 -15.07 13.68
C LEU A 475 10.62 -15.21 14.31
N LYS A 476 11.37 -14.13 14.49
CA LYS A 476 12.68 -14.19 15.13
C LYS A 476 12.62 -14.61 16.59
N GLN A 477 11.54 -14.31 17.30
CA GLN A 477 11.33 -14.81 18.67
C GLN A 477 10.76 -16.22 18.69
N TYR A 478 9.87 -16.53 17.74
CA TYR A 478 9.09 -17.76 17.70
C TYR A 478 9.84 -18.94 17.09
N ASP A 479 10.56 -18.68 15.99
CA ASP A 479 11.36 -19.62 15.20
C ASP A 479 12.57 -18.90 14.56
N PRO A 480 13.63 -18.62 15.35
CA PRO A 480 14.84 -17.98 14.82
C PRO A 480 15.53 -18.81 13.74
N ASN A 481 15.39 -20.14 13.76
CA ASN A 481 15.98 -21.03 12.76
C ASN A 481 15.35 -20.80 11.37
N ALA A 482 14.05 -20.52 11.29
CA ALA A 482 13.38 -20.12 10.06
C ALA A 482 14.00 -18.84 9.47
N CYS A 483 14.32 -17.84 10.30
CA CYS A 483 14.95 -16.60 9.85
C CYS A 483 16.34 -16.84 9.24
N ASP A 484 17.16 -17.67 9.87
CA ASP A 484 18.50 -18.00 9.39
C ASP A 484 18.45 -18.81 8.08
N LEU A 485 17.53 -19.77 8.01
CA LEU A 485 17.27 -20.55 6.80
C LEU A 485 16.87 -19.65 5.64
N LEU A 486 15.89 -18.75 5.83
CA LEU A 486 15.40 -17.89 4.76
C LEU A 486 16.47 -16.89 4.31
N THR A 487 17.26 -16.35 5.23
CA THR A 487 18.41 -15.51 4.89
C THR A 487 19.39 -16.23 3.96
N LYS A 488 19.68 -17.51 4.25
CA LYS A 488 20.55 -18.37 3.45
C LYS A 488 19.94 -18.64 2.06
N LEU A 489 18.71 -19.13 2.01
CA LEU A 489 18.08 -19.60 0.77
C LEU A 489 17.76 -18.46 -0.20
N TRP A 490 17.30 -17.33 0.31
CA TRP A 490 16.99 -16.14 -0.49
C TRP A 490 18.22 -15.24 -0.75
N GLN A 491 19.38 -15.60 -0.16
CA GLN A 491 20.67 -14.92 -0.34
C GLN A 491 20.62 -13.42 0.03
N GLY A 492 19.88 -13.09 1.09
CA GLY A 492 19.75 -11.73 1.59
C GLY A 492 18.83 -11.66 2.80
N LYS A 493 19.12 -10.72 3.71
CA LYS A 493 18.26 -10.48 4.88
C LYS A 493 17.01 -9.73 4.47
N ALA A 494 15.93 -9.93 5.24
CA ALA A 494 14.80 -9.01 5.21
C ALA A 494 15.28 -7.58 5.50
N LYS A 495 14.75 -6.62 4.75
CA LYS A 495 15.19 -5.22 4.80
C LYS A 495 14.59 -4.45 5.97
#